data_AF-A0AAD5E2S9-F1
#
_entry.id   AF-A0AAD5E2S9-F1
#
_cell.length_a   1.000
_cell.length_b   1.000
_cell.length_c   1.000
_cell.angle_alpha   90.00
_cell.angle_beta   90.00
_cell.angle_gamma   90.00
#
_symmetry.space_group_name_H-M   'P 1'
#
loop_
_entity.id
_entity.type
_entity.pdbx_description
1 polymer ?
#
loop_
_entity_poly.entity_id
_entity_poly.type
_entity_poly.pdbx_seq_one_letter_code
_entity_poly.pdbx_strand_id
1 'polypeptide(L)'
;MAKMAVPHDTFDGLGPEQKAASMLNTMFTFVALRVVLSQLGPGGEGGDLPPTPDYLWLRQFLEEHPLRNGNEWLAEMMAQDHWGQMLGLRILEVREAFCDEDFDWQLCQQLTAQQVRHANLALLRQHAARSFGGALGAAGGGDTADGGEQPGS
;
A
#
# COMPACT_ATOMS: atom_id res chain seq x y z
N MET A 1 17.95 16.32 19.72
CA MET A 1 18.32 15.20 18.82
C MET A 1 18.62 15.79 17.45
N ALA A 2 19.73 15.40 16.82
CA ALA A 2 20.03 15.80 15.45
C ALA A 2 19.06 15.11 14.47
N LYS A 3 18.54 15.86 13.49
CA LYS A 3 17.72 15.31 12.41
C LYS A 3 18.60 14.40 11.55
N MET A 4 18.15 13.17 11.30
CA MET A 4 18.86 12.24 10.42
C MET A 4 18.84 12.82 9.00
N ALA A 5 20.01 13.01 8.39
CA ALA A 5 20.13 13.53 7.03
C ALA A 5 19.87 12.38 6.05
N VAL A 6 18.84 12.53 5.22
CA VAL A 6 18.54 11.59 4.14
C VAL A 6 19.43 11.96 2.94
N PRO A 7 20.20 11.02 2.37
CA PRO A 7 21.01 11.29 1.18
C PRO A 7 20.15 11.82 0.02
N HIS A 8 20.65 12.88 -0.63
CA HIS A 8 19.91 13.62 -1.67
C HIS A 8 19.61 12.80 -2.95
N ASP A 9 20.26 11.66 -3.13
CA ASP A 9 20.11 10.74 -4.26
C ASP A 9 19.04 9.65 -4.05
N THR A 10 18.38 9.62 -2.88
CA THR A 10 17.49 8.50 -2.50
C THR A 10 16.20 8.43 -3.32
N PHE A 11 15.65 9.56 -3.77
CA PHE A 11 14.35 9.63 -4.47
C PHE A 11 14.39 10.57 -5.69
N ASP A 12 15.38 10.41 -6.56
CA ASP A 12 15.52 11.24 -7.78
C ASP A 12 15.55 12.75 -7.49
N GLY A 13 16.17 13.14 -6.36
CA GLY A 13 16.24 14.53 -5.90
C GLY A 13 15.01 15.03 -5.11
N LEU A 14 13.95 14.22 -4.98
CA LEU A 14 12.82 14.53 -4.11
C LEU A 14 13.11 14.17 -2.66
N GLY A 15 12.48 14.91 -1.74
CA GLY A 15 12.46 14.51 -0.33
C GLY A 15 11.61 13.25 -0.12
N PRO A 16 11.93 12.39 0.86
CA PRO A 16 11.08 11.24 1.21
C PRO A 16 9.64 11.65 1.50
N GLU A 17 9.42 12.81 2.13
CA GLU A 17 8.10 13.34 2.41
C GLU A 17 7.34 13.71 1.12
N GLN A 18 8.03 14.25 0.11
CA GLN A 18 7.43 14.55 -1.19
C GLN A 18 7.05 13.28 -1.94
N LYS A 19 7.91 12.25 -1.88
CA LYS A 19 7.59 10.95 -2.47
C LYS A 19 6.39 10.30 -1.79
N ALA A 20 6.33 10.35 -0.45
CA ALA A 20 5.18 9.87 0.31
C ALA A 20 3.90 10.63 -0.05
N ALA A 21 3.96 11.96 -0.16
CA ALA A 21 2.82 12.79 -0.57
C ALA A 21 2.31 12.43 -1.97
N SER A 22 3.21 12.15 -2.93
CA SER A 22 2.83 11.70 -4.28
C SER A 22 2.10 10.34 -4.26
N MET A 23 2.54 9.42 -3.40
CA MET A 23 1.86 8.13 -3.20
C MET A 23 0.48 8.32 -2.56
N LEU A 24 0.37 9.20 -1.56
CA LEU A 24 -0.91 9.54 -0.93
C LEU A 24 -1.88 10.20 -1.92
N ASN A 25 -1.41 11.09 -2.78
CA ASN A 25 -2.23 11.72 -3.82
C ASN A 25 -2.87 10.68 -4.76
N THR A 26 -2.08 9.68 -5.17
CA THR A 26 -2.61 8.56 -5.98
C THR A 26 -3.61 7.73 -5.18
N MET A 27 -3.34 7.44 -3.91
CA MET A 27 -4.26 6.72 -3.03
C MET A 27 -5.58 7.48 -2.82
N PHE A 28 -5.55 8.79 -2.60
CA PHE A 28 -6.76 9.61 -2.47
C PHE A 28 -7.57 9.65 -3.77
N THR A 29 -6.90 9.68 -4.92
CA THR A 29 -7.58 9.55 -6.21
C THR A 29 -8.30 8.21 -6.33
N PHE A 30 -7.68 7.11 -5.88
CA PHE A 30 -8.33 5.81 -5.81
C PHE A 30 -9.52 5.78 -4.84
N VAL A 31 -9.38 6.35 -3.64
CA VAL A 31 -10.48 6.43 -2.66
C VAL A 31 -11.65 7.22 -3.23
N ALA A 32 -11.40 8.39 -3.81
CA ALA A 32 -12.42 9.21 -4.45
C ALA A 32 -13.12 8.49 -5.61
N LEU A 33 -12.37 7.79 -6.47
CA LEU A 33 -12.92 6.92 -7.50
C LEU A 33 -13.88 5.87 -6.92
N ARG A 34 -13.50 5.21 -5.82
CA ARG A 34 -14.34 4.20 -5.15
C ARG A 34 -15.62 4.82 -4.57
N VAL A 35 -15.53 6.01 -3.98
CA VAL A 35 -16.68 6.77 -3.47
C VAL A 35 -17.63 7.14 -4.61
N VAL A 36 -17.12 7.68 -5.71
CA VAL A 36 -17.94 8.04 -6.88
C VAL A 36 -18.59 6.82 -7.51
N LEU A 37 -17.87 5.70 -7.67
CA LEU A 37 -18.45 4.44 -8.14
C LEU A 37 -19.57 3.94 -7.22
N SER A 38 -19.44 4.11 -5.90
CA SER A 38 -20.48 3.75 -4.94
C SER A 38 -21.72 4.64 -5.07
N GLN A 39 -21.54 5.93 -5.37
CA GLN A 39 -22.63 6.89 -5.57
C GLN A 39 -23.40 6.62 -6.88
N LEU A 40 -22.71 6.17 -7.93
CA LEU A 40 -23.29 5.90 -9.26
C LEU A 40 -23.84 4.47 -9.42
N GLY A 41 -23.50 3.57 -8.49
CA GLY A 41 -23.83 2.16 -8.54
C GLY A 41 -25.33 1.86 -8.47
N PRO A 42 -25.71 0.62 -8.84
CA PRO A 42 -27.09 0.14 -8.80
C PRO A 42 -27.74 0.34 -7.42
N GLY A 43 -28.67 1.29 -7.31
CA GLY A 43 -29.52 1.50 -6.12
C GLY A 43 -29.01 2.49 -5.07
N GLY A 44 -27.91 3.21 -5.32
CA GLY A 44 -27.19 3.87 -4.23
C GLY A 44 -26.74 2.84 -3.17
N GLU A 45 -26.73 3.17 -1.88
CA GLU A 45 -26.37 2.24 -0.80
C GLU A 45 -27.33 1.02 -0.67
N GLY A 46 -28.38 0.93 -1.50
CA GLY A 46 -29.48 -0.04 -1.39
C GLY A 46 -29.65 -1.08 -2.52
N GLY A 47 -28.76 -1.18 -3.50
CA GLY A 47 -28.53 -2.42 -4.29
C GLY A 47 -29.57 -2.91 -5.32
N ASP A 48 -30.76 -2.32 -5.44
CA ASP A 48 -31.86 -2.93 -6.23
C ASP A 48 -32.13 -2.34 -7.64
N LEU A 49 -31.40 -1.30 -8.06
CA LEU A 49 -31.59 -0.68 -9.40
C LEU A 49 -30.55 -1.18 -10.41
N PRO A 50 -30.76 -1.05 -11.73
CA PRO A 50 -29.68 -1.30 -12.70
C PRO A 50 -28.54 -0.27 -12.56
N PRO A 51 -27.30 -0.63 -12.91
CA PRO A 51 -26.17 0.32 -12.93
C PRO A 51 -26.43 1.46 -13.92
N THR A 52 -26.07 2.68 -13.53
CA THR A 52 -26.17 3.85 -14.40
C THR A 52 -25.19 3.78 -15.57
N PRO A 53 -25.46 4.44 -16.71
CA PRO A 53 -24.51 4.55 -17.82
C PRO A 53 -23.15 5.11 -17.36
N ASP A 54 -23.16 6.12 -16.47
CA ASP A 54 -21.96 6.74 -15.91
C ASP A 54 -21.13 5.74 -15.09
N TYR A 55 -21.78 4.88 -14.32
CA TYR A 55 -21.12 3.78 -13.59
C TYR A 55 -20.45 2.80 -14.56
N LEU A 56 -21.15 2.39 -15.63
CA LEU A 56 -20.61 1.46 -16.61
C LEU A 56 -19.41 2.06 -17.36
N TRP A 57 -19.51 3.33 -17.76
CA TRP A 57 -18.43 4.06 -18.41
C TRP A 57 -17.20 4.14 -17.49
N LEU A 58 -17.37 4.55 -16.23
CA LEU A 58 -16.26 4.68 -15.28
C LEU A 58 -15.60 3.34 -14.95
N ARG A 59 -16.39 2.27 -14.87
CA ARG A 59 -15.90 0.90 -14.72
C ARG A 59 -15.05 0.48 -15.91
N GLN A 60 -15.57 0.67 -17.12
CA GLN A 60 -14.85 0.33 -18.35
C GLN A 60 -13.55 1.13 -18.47
N PHE A 61 -13.59 2.44 -18.22
CA PHE A 61 -12.41 3.28 -18.26
C PHE A 61 -11.33 2.81 -17.27
N LEU A 62 -11.72 2.41 -16.05
CA LEU A 62 -10.77 1.87 -15.07
C LEU A 62 -10.15 0.52 -15.49
N GLU A 63 -10.91 -0.31 -16.20
CA GLU A 63 -10.42 -1.60 -16.72
C GLU A 63 -9.41 -1.40 -17.86
N GLU A 64 -9.68 -0.45 -18.75
CA GLU A 64 -8.82 -0.12 -19.89
C GLU A 64 -7.59 0.71 -19.47
N HIS A 65 -7.75 1.58 -18.47
CA HIS A 65 -6.70 2.47 -17.95
C HIS A 65 -6.49 2.21 -16.45
N PRO A 66 -5.56 1.32 -16.06
CA PRO A 66 -5.30 1.06 -14.64
C PRO A 66 -4.73 2.29 -13.92
N LEU A 67 -5.31 2.62 -12.77
CA LEU A 67 -4.86 3.74 -11.93
C LEU A 67 -3.49 3.44 -11.30
N ARG A 68 -2.43 4.02 -11.90
CA ARG A 68 -1.04 3.95 -11.40
C ARG A 68 -0.53 5.27 -10.87
N ASN A 69 -0.89 6.36 -11.54
CA ASN A 69 -0.59 7.73 -11.16
C ASN A 69 -1.90 8.51 -11.20
N GLY A 70 -2.34 9.03 -10.04
CA GLY A 70 -3.66 9.65 -9.93
C GLY A 70 -3.85 10.87 -10.84
N ASN A 71 -2.82 11.72 -10.98
CA ASN A 71 -2.93 12.94 -11.77
C ASN A 71 -2.88 12.67 -13.27
N GLU A 72 -1.99 11.79 -13.73
CA GLU A 72 -1.92 11.40 -15.14
C GLU A 72 -3.21 10.69 -15.57
N TRP A 73 -3.72 9.79 -14.72
CA TRP A 73 -4.95 9.06 -14.98
C TRP A 73 -6.17 9.99 -15.06
N LEU A 74 -6.28 10.98 -14.16
CA LEU A 74 -7.35 11.97 -14.21
C LEU A 74 -7.25 12.87 -15.45
N ALA A 75 -6.04 13.28 -15.82
CA ALA A 75 -5.83 14.07 -17.03
C ALA A 75 -6.24 13.28 -18.29
N GLU A 76 -5.89 12.00 -18.36
CA GLU A 76 -6.28 11.10 -19.45
C GLU A 76 -7.80 10.90 -19.50
N MET A 77 -8.46 10.73 -18.35
CA MET A 77 -9.91 10.58 -18.27
C MET A 77 -10.66 11.84 -18.68
N MET A 78 -10.21 13.01 -18.21
CA MET A 78 -10.84 14.30 -18.53
C MET A 78 -10.65 14.73 -19.98
N ALA A 79 -9.70 14.12 -20.69
CA ALA A 79 -9.46 14.34 -22.11
C ALA A 79 -10.30 13.45 -23.04
N GLN A 80 -11.13 12.55 -22.49
CA GLN A 80 -12.02 11.68 -23.26
C GLN A 80 -13.26 12.45 -23.76
N ASP A 81 -14.45 11.92 -23.50
CA ASP A 81 -15.73 12.51 -23.83
C ASP A 81 -16.32 13.30 -22.64
N HIS A 82 -17.55 13.79 -22.81
CA HIS A 82 -18.25 14.54 -21.77
C HIS A 82 -18.43 13.77 -20.46
N TRP A 83 -18.54 12.43 -20.51
CA TRP A 83 -18.59 11.59 -19.30
C TRP A 83 -17.26 11.65 -18.56
N GLY A 84 -16.14 11.46 -19.26
CA GLY A 84 -14.80 11.57 -18.68
C GLY A 84 -14.52 12.93 -18.04
N GLN A 85 -14.92 14.01 -18.70
CA GLN A 85 -14.77 15.36 -18.15
C GLN A 85 -15.61 15.55 -16.87
N MET A 86 -16.90 15.20 -16.90
CA MET A 86 -17.82 15.39 -15.78
C MET A 86 -17.43 14.53 -14.56
N LEU A 87 -17.14 13.25 -14.78
CA LEU A 87 -16.71 12.31 -13.73
C LEU A 87 -15.34 12.69 -13.17
N GLY A 88 -14.45 13.23 -14.01
CA GLY A 88 -13.14 13.73 -13.59
C GLY A 88 -13.25 14.91 -12.64
N LEU A 89 -14.10 15.89 -12.96
CA LEU A 89 -14.39 17.00 -12.05
C LEU A 89 -14.97 16.50 -10.71
N ARG A 90 -15.87 15.52 -10.75
CA ARG A 90 -16.42 14.94 -9.52
C ARG A 90 -15.36 14.23 -8.67
N ILE A 91 -14.45 13.48 -9.29
CA ILE A 91 -13.36 12.81 -8.57
C ILE A 91 -12.36 13.83 -8.01
N LEU A 92 -12.09 14.93 -8.73
CA LEU A 92 -11.26 16.04 -8.23
C LEU A 92 -11.84 16.65 -6.95
N GLU A 93 -13.14 16.95 -6.95
CA GLU A 93 -13.85 17.49 -5.78
C GLU A 93 -13.79 16.52 -4.59
N VAL A 94 -14.13 15.24 -4.82
CA VAL A 94 -14.19 14.24 -3.75
C VAL A 94 -12.81 13.96 -3.15
N ARG A 95 -11.73 13.94 -3.95
CA ARG A 95 -10.38 13.68 -3.42
C ARG A 95 -9.82 14.86 -2.62
N GLU A 96 -10.23 16.09 -2.95
CA GLU A 96 -9.89 17.29 -2.19
C GLU A 96 -10.62 17.28 -0.85
N ALA A 97 -11.94 17.09 -0.86
CA ALA A 97 -12.75 16.97 0.36
C ALA A 97 -12.25 15.83 1.27
N PHE A 98 -11.94 14.65 0.70
CA PHE A 98 -11.42 13.53 1.49
C PHE A 98 -10.07 13.86 2.14
N CYS A 99 -9.17 14.56 1.43
CA CYS A 99 -7.85 14.94 1.94
C CYS A 99 -7.94 15.94 3.10
N ASP A 100 -8.85 16.91 2.98
CA ASP A 100 -8.91 18.05 3.88
C ASP A 100 -9.85 17.82 5.08
N GLU A 101 -10.93 17.05 4.88
CA GLU A 101 -11.99 16.90 5.88
C GLU A 101 -12.04 15.51 6.51
N ASP A 102 -11.89 14.44 5.72
CA ASP A 102 -12.14 13.07 6.18
C ASP A 102 -10.87 12.28 6.58
N PHE A 103 -9.74 12.55 5.93
CA PHE A 103 -8.52 11.79 6.16
C PHE A 103 -7.86 12.19 7.48
N ASP A 104 -7.85 11.27 8.44
CA ASP A 104 -7.22 11.48 9.74
C ASP A 104 -5.69 11.41 9.65
N TRP A 105 -5.07 12.56 9.37
CA TRP A 105 -3.63 12.74 9.31
C TRP A 105 -2.91 12.39 10.62
N GLN A 106 -3.54 12.69 11.76
CA GLN A 106 -2.95 12.40 13.06
C GLN A 106 -2.91 10.88 13.31
N LEU A 107 -4.01 10.18 13.04
CA LEU A 107 -4.06 8.74 13.12
C LEU A 107 -3.10 8.09 12.13
N CYS A 108 -3.01 8.59 10.89
CA CYS A 108 -2.06 8.10 9.89
C CYS A 108 -0.63 8.14 10.44
N GLN A 109 -0.20 9.29 10.98
CA GLN A 109 1.13 9.45 11.58
C GLN A 109 1.35 8.46 12.75
N GLN A 110 0.37 8.34 13.65
CA GLN A 110 0.44 7.44 14.80
C GLN A 110 0.57 5.97 14.36
N LEU A 111 -0.27 5.53 13.43
CA LEU A 111 -0.27 4.17 12.89
C LEU A 111 1.03 3.85 12.15
N THR A 112 1.56 4.77 11.34
CA THR A 112 2.83 4.56 10.64
C THR A 112 3.97 4.35 11.63
N ALA A 113 4.07 5.20 12.66
CA ALA A 113 5.09 5.06 13.70
C ALA A 113 4.93 3.75 14.49
N GLN A 114 3.70 3.37 14.83
CA GLN A 114 3.41 2.13 15.56
C GLN A 114 3.77 0.89 14.73
N GLN A 115 3.40 0.86 13.45
CA GLN A 115 3.66 -0.25 12.54
C GLN A 115 5.16 -0.51 12.37
N VAL A 116 5.98 0.55 12.22
CA VAL A 116 7.44 0.39 12.15
C VAL A 116 8.00 -0.24 13.43
N ARG A 117 7.55 0.20 14.61
CA ARG A 117 8.00 -0.38 15.89
C ARG A 117 7.58 -1.84 16.03
N HIS A 118 6.34 -2.16 15.69
CA HIS A 118 5.80 -3.51 15.75
C HIS A 118 6.51 -4.45 14.77
N ALA A 119 6.74 -4.00 13.53
CA ALA A 119 7.46 -4.76 12.52
C ALA A 119 8.89 -5.05 12.97
N ASN A 120 9.62 -4.06 13.50
CA ASN A 120 10.96 -4.24 14.03
C ASN A 120 10.99 -5.28 15.16
N LEU A 121 10.05 -5.20 16.11
CA LEU A 121 9.96 -6.15 17.21
C LEU A 121 9.65 -7.57 16.72
N ALA A 122 8.75 -7.71 15.75
CA ALA A 122 8.42 -9.00 15.14
C ALA A 122 9.64 -9.62 14.42
N LEU A 123 10.36 -8.82 13.64
CA LEU A 123 11.57 -9.25 12.94
C LEU A 123 12.68 -9.67 13.91
N LEU A 124 12.88 -8.92 15.00
CA LEU A 124 13.84 -9.29 16.06
C LEU A 124 13.48 -10.62 16.73
N ARG A 125 12.20 -10.85 17.04
CA ARG A 125 11.73 -12.13 17.59
C ARG A 125 11.95 -13.29 16.63
N GLN A 126 11.64 -13.10 15.34
CA GLN A 126 11.88 -14.10 14.31
C GLN A 126 13.37 -14.40 14.11
N HIS A 127 14.22 -13.38 14.23
CA HIS A 127 15.66 -13.55 14.14
C HIS A 127 16.19 -14.34 15.34
N ALA A 128 15.80 -13.96 16.56
CA ALA A 128 16.17 -14.69 17.78
C ALA A 128 15.74 -16.16 17.71
N ALA A 129 14.48 -16.44 17.32
CA ALA A 129 13.99 -17.81 17.19
C ALA A 129 14.81 -18.65 16.20
N ARG A 130 15.24 -18.06 15.08
CA ARG A 130 16.12 -18.75 14.10
C ARG A 130 17.52 -19.00 14.65
N SER A 131 18.12 -17.99 15.29
CA SER A 131 19.48 -18.08 15.83
C SER A 131 19.57 -19.09 17.00
N PHE A 132 18.58 -19.13 17.88
CA PHE A 132 18.55 -20.10 18.99
C PHE A 132 18.06 -21.49 18.55
N GLY A 133 17.16 -21.59 17.57
CA GLY A 133 16.75 -22.87 16.98
C GLY A 133 17.90 -23.58 16.26
N GLY A 134 18.79 -22.82 15.59
CA GLY A 134 20.02 -23.36 14.99
C GLY A 134 21.07 -23.79 16.02
N ALA A 135 21.20 -23.07 17.13
CA ALA A 135 22.16 -23.39 18.20
C ALA A 135 21.81 -24.69 18.95
N LEU A 136 20.52 -24.98 19.18
CA LEU A 136 20.07 -26.26 19.77
C LEU A 136 20.16 -27.44 18.79
N GLY A 137 20.00 -27.20 17.48
CA GLY A 137 20.18 -28.23 16.45
C GLY A 137 21.65 -28.63 16.24
N ALA A 138 22.58 -27.69 16.36
CA ALA A 138 24.01 -27.95 16.24
C ALA A 138 24.61 -28.70 17.45
N ALA A 139 24.01 -28.56 18.64
CA ALA A 139 24.45 -29.23 19.86
C ALA A 139 24.01 -30.72 19.96
N GLY A 140 23.12 -31.18 19.08
CA GLY A 140 22.59 -32.56 19.08
C GLY A 140 23.21 -33.52 18.06
N GLY A 141 24.20 -33.07 17.27
CA GLY A 141 24.70 -33.82 16.10
C GLY A 141 26.13 -34.36 16.20
N GLY A 142 26.75 -34.34 17.39
CA GLY A 142 28.17 -34.66 17.55
C GLY A 142 28.46 -35.61 18.69
N ASP A 143 27.97 -36.86 18.60
CA ASP A 143 28.66 -38.00 19.24
C ASP A 143 28.23 -39.35 18.63
N THR A 144 28.83 -39.72 17.50
CA THR A 144 29.02 -41.13 17.13
C THR A 144 30.40 -41.26 16.49
N ALA A 145 31.43 -41.19 17.32
CA ALA A 145 32.79 -41.59 16.95
C ALA A 145 32.96 -43.10 17.23
N ASP A 146 32.95 -43.86 16.13
CA ASP A 146 33.93 -44.88 15.77
C ASP A 146 34.70 -45.57 16.91
N GLY A 147 34.33 -46.81 17.19
CA GLY A 147 35.10 -47.77 17.98
C GLY A 147 35.30 -49.04 17.15
N GLY A 148 36.30 -49.03 16.27
CA GLY A 148 36.77 -50.23 15.59
C GLY A 148 37.42 -51.21 16.57
N GLU A 149 36.94 -52.45 16.58
CA GLU A 149 37.61 -53.54 17.30
C GLU A 149 37.60 -54.85 16.47
N GLN A 150 38.75 -55.11 15.84
CA GLN A 150 39.34 -56.44 15.62
C GLN A 150 40.88 -56.24 15.70
N PRO A 151 41.70 -57.20 16.17
CA PRO A 151 41.56 -58.65 15.96
C PRO A 151 42.05 -59.60 17.09
N GLY A 152 41.85 -60.93 16.91
CA GLY A 152 42.54 -62.04 17.59
C GLY A 152 41.58 -62.99 18.32
N SER A 153 41.55 -64.32 18.13
CA SER A 153 42.46 -65.31 17.51
C SER A 153 41.67 -66.40 16.78
#